data_AF-A0A4R6RV27-F1
#
_entry.id   AF-A0A4R6RV27-F1
#
_cell.length_a   1.000
_cell.length_b   1.000
_cell.length_c   1.000
_cell.angle_alpha   90.00
_cell.angle_beta   90.00
_cell.angle_gamma   90.00
#
_symmetry.space_group_name_H-M   'P 1'
#
loop_
_entity.id
_entity.type
_entity.pdbx_description
1 polymer ?
#
loop_
_entity_poly.entity_id
_entity_poly.type
_entity_poly.pdbx_seq_one_letter_code
_entity_poly.pdbx_strand_id
1 'polypeptide(L)'
;MITETLKFSDAIELAKLGSEPLSVLLGNGFSRACRDDTFNYGSLWDRADFTLTGEKVEIEEAMNSKDFETVIRRLDRCANLLAVYGGDSEIIGQIEADSTAIRTGLAAAIARLHPAHAWTLDSEERRNVNEFLAHFTSLFTTNYDLLLYWAVNHAASQSVPKDDGFRGSYDNGFKWRLSNSQKIYYLHGAIHLFEESSVTTKAARQDGLIMDEIRDRIALQQHPLIVTEGSSIDKRVRIEESKYLSNCYDQLGSLSGALFIHGSSLSSNDEHLFNQITREESGITTLFVSVRPGSSEAQIRVRAHDLSKKRRSNGGTPLKLHFYDAESAHVWR
;
A
#
# COMPACT_ATOMS: atom_id res chain seq x y z
N MET A 1 28.76 6.80 6.89
CA MET A 1 28.35 7.32 8.21
C MET A 1 26.96 6.77 8.48
N ILE A 2 26.80 6.01 9.57
CA ILE A 2 25.47 5.59 10.02
C ILE A 2 24.78 6.85 10.50
N THR A 3 23.73 7.30 9.81
CA THR A 3 22.88 8.38 10.28
C THR A 3 22.17 7.91 11.55
N GLU A 4 22.28 8.71 12.61
CA GLU A 4 21.60 8.51 13.88
C GLU A 4 20.09 8.30 13.67
N THR A 5 19.51 7.35 14.42
CA THR A 5 18.07 7.08 14.40
C THR A 5 17.37 8.05 15.34
N LEU A 6 16.50 8.89 14.79
CA LEU A 6 15.70 9.84 15.56
C LEU A 6 14.53 9.12 16.26
N LYS A 7 13.97 9.74 17.30
CA LYS A 7 12.58 9.45 17.68
C LYS A 7 11.64 10.11 16.67
N PHE A 8 10.42 9.58 16.55
CA PHE A 8 9.41 10.14 15.67
C PHE A 8 9.06 11.59 16.01
N SER A 9 8.98 11.94 17.30
CA SER A 9 8.79 13.32 17.76
C SER A 9 9.85 14.25 17.18
N ASP A 10 11.11 13.84 17.25
CA ASP A 10 12.25 14.65 16.82
C ASP A 10 12.27 14.77 15.29
N ALA A 11 11.86 13.71 14.58
CA ALA A 11 11.69 13.74 13.13
C ALA A 11 10.57 14.70 12.70
N ILE A 12 9.44 14.73 13.41
CA ILE A 12 8.36 15.70 13.18
C ILE A 12 8.83 17.13 13.44
N GLU A 13 9.53 17.37 14.55
CA GLU A 13 10.09 18.70 14.87
C GLU A 13 11.06 19.17 13.78
N LEU A 14 11.99 18.29 13.38
CA LEU A 14 12.94 18.57 12.32
C LEU A 14 12.25 18.89 10.98
N ALA A 15 11.19 18.15 10.63
CA ALA A 15 10.42 18.41 9.42
C ALA A 15 9.71 19.78 9.47
N LYS A 16 9.17 20.16 10.64
CA LYS A 16 8.44 21.42 10.83
C LYS A 16 9.35 22.66 10.76
N LEU A 17 10.65 22.55 11.05
CA LEU A 17 11.60 23.64 10.91
C LEU A 17 11.67 24.17 9.46
N GLY A 18 11.39 23.33 8.46
CA GLY A 18 11.35 23.73 7.05
C GLY A 18 10.10 24.53 6.66
N SER A 19 9.05 24.55 7.50
CA SER A 19 7.71 25.07 7.14
C SER A 19 7.11 24.48 5.85
N GLU A 20 7.61 23.31 5.44
CA GLU A 20 7.17 22.59 4.25
C GLU A 20 5.92 21.73 4.56
N PRO A 21 5.09 21.40 3.57
CA PRO A 21 4.03 20.41 3.77
C PRO A 21 4.64 19.03 4.10
N LEU A 22 4.01 18.33 5.06
CA LEU A 22 4.40 16.98 5.48
C LEU A 22 3.44 15.98 4.85
N SER A 23 3.96 15.00 4.11
CA SER A 23 3.18 13.88 3.57
C SER A 23 3.69 12.55 4.11
N VAL A 24 2.85 11.52 4.13
CA VAL A 24 3.26 10.16 4.53
C VAL A 24 2.85 9.12 3.49
N LEU A 25 3.76 8.17 3.23
CA LEU A 25 3.52 6.93 2.52
C LEU A 25 3.53 5.77 3.52
N LEU A 26 2.37 5.16 3.74
CA LEU A 26 2.14 4.03 4.63
C LEU A 26 2.29 2.72 3.86
N GLY A 27 3.30 1.94 4.23
CA GLY A 27 3.47 0.56 3.79
C GLY A 27 2.89 -0.46 4.77
N ASN A 28 3.04 -1.75 4.45
CA ASN A 28 2.39 -2.84 5.17
C ASN A 28 2.74 -2.93 6.66
N GLY A 29 3.88 -2.37 7.07
CA GLY A 29 4.26 -2.21 8.48
C GLY A 29 3.24 -1.40 9.29
N PHE A 30 2.50 -0.46 8.67
CA PHE A 30 1.39 0.24 9.32
C PHE A 30 0.31 -0.75 9.79
N SER A 31 -0.16 -1.62 8.92
CA SER A 31 -1.23 -2.58 9.25
C SER A 31 -0.74 -3.72 10.15
N ARG A 32 0.49 -4.20 9.90
CA ARG A 32 1.14 -5.21 10.74
C ARG A 32 1.39 -4.74 12.17
N ALA A 33 1.69 -3.45 12.36
CA ALA A 33 1.85 -2.88 13.70
C ALA A 33 0.53 -2.88 14.50
N CYS A 34 -0.63 -2.87 13.83
CA CYS A 34 -1.92 -3.01 14.48
C CYS A 34 -2.19 -4.46 14.89
N ARG A 35 -2.14 -5.39 13.92
CA ARG A 35 -2.46 -6.81 14.11
C ARG A 35 -1.57 -7.66 13.20
N ASP A 36 -0.38 -8.04 13.68
CA ASP A 36 0.58 -8.79 12.85
C ASP A 36 0.04 -10.17 12.48
N ASP A 37 -0.72 -10.83 13.37
CA ASP A 37 -1.36 -12.14 13.14
C ASP A 37 -2.37 -12.14 11.99
N THR A 38 -3.03 -11.01 11.72
CA THR A 38 -3.99 -10.87 10.62
C THR A 38 -3.32 -10.41 9.33
N PHE A 39 -2.39 -9.47 9.42
CA PHE A 39 -1.82 -8.78 8.25
C PHE A 39 -0.42 -9.26 7.84
N ASN A 40 0.15 -10.25 8.53
CA ASN A 40 1.36 -10.90 8.04
C ASN A 40 1.05 -11.80 6.83
N TYR A 41 1.96 -11.80 5.85
CA TYR A 41 1.77 -12.53 4.60
C TYR A 41 1.60 -14.04 4.81
N GLY A 42 2.31 -14.64 5.77
CA GLY A 42 2.19 -16.07 6.05
C GLY A 42 0.77 -16.45 6.48
N SER A 43 0.15 -15.67 7.35
CA SER A 43 -1.20 -15.90 7.86
C SER A 43 -2.26 -15.61 6.80
N LEU A 44 -2.07 -14.56 5.99
CA LEU A 44 -2.92 -14.31 4.83
C LEU A 44 -2.84 -15.49 3.84
N TRP A 45 -1.63 -15.94 3.54
CA TRP A 45 -1.38 -17.04 2.62
C TRP A 45 -1.99 -18.34 3.12
N ASP A 46 -1.66 -18.77 4.33
CA ASP A 46 -2.12 -20.04 4.92
C ASP A 46 -3.64 -20.11 4.97
N ARG A 47 -4.29 -18.97 5.24
CA ARG A 47 -5.74 -18.90 5.34
C ARG A 47 -6.41 -18.66 3.99
N ALA A 48 -5.75 -18.11 2.99
CA ALA A 48 -6.35 -17.84 1.69
C ALA A 48 -6.86 -19.12 1.03
N ASP A 49 -8.09 -19.06 0.53
CA ASP A 49 -8.80 -20.17 -0.09
C ASP A 49 -8.85 -19.93 -1.60
N PHE A 50 -8.00 -20.66 -2.32
CA PHE A 50 -7.93 -20.66 -3.77
C PHE A 50 -7.46 -22.04 -4.25
N THR A 51 -7.99 -22.48 -5.39
CA THR A 51 -7.60 -23.74 -6.01
C THR A 51 -6.49 -23.49 -7.01
N LEU A 52 -5.38 -24.21 -6.86
CA LEU A 52 -4.27 -24.23 -7.82
C LEU A 52 -4.25 -25.55 -8.57
N THR A 53 -3.58 -25.57 -9.71
CA THR A 53 -3.35 -26.78 -10.50
C THR A 53 -2.41 -27.74 -9.79
N GLY A 54 -1.40 -27.22 -9.09
CA GLY A 54 -0.53 -27.97 -8.18
C GLY A 54 -0.97 -27.86 -6.72
N GLU A 55 -0.39 -28.69 -5.85
CA GLU A 55 -0.62 -28.59 -4.41
C GLU A 55 -0.02 -27.28 -3.87
N LYS A 56 -0.81 -26.54 -3.08
CA LYS A 56 -0.40 -25.22 -2.54
C LYS A 56 0.91 -25.29 -1.76
N VAL A 57 1.11 -26.37 -0.99
CA VAL A 57 2.34 -26.62 -0.22
C VAL A 57 3.55 -26.82 -1.13
N GLU A 58 3.40 -27.54 -2.25
CA GLU A 58 4.50 -27.76 -3.19
C GLU A 58 4.91 -26.46 -3.89
N ILE A 59 3.93 -25.61 -4.23
CA ILE A 59 4.19 -24.28 -4.79
C ILE A 59 4.88 -23.39 -3.75
N GLU A 60 4.46 -23.43 -2.48
CA GLU A 60 5.14 -22.71 -1.40
C GLU A 60 6.61 -23.12 -1.27
N GLU A 61 6.89 -24.42 -1.27
CA GLU A 61 8.25 -24.96 -1.17
C GLU A 61 9.11 -24.56 -2.37
N ALA A 62 8.57 -24.69 -3.59
CA ALA A 62 9.26 -24.29 -4.81
C ALA A 62 9.54 -22.78 -4.87
N MET A 63 8.61 -21.97 -4.34
CA MET A 63 8.72 -20.52 -4.34
C MET A 63 9.51 -19.98 -3.15
N ASN A 64 9.76 -20.76 -2.09
CA ASN A 64 10.45 -20.31 -0.88
C ASN A 64 9.95 -18.92 -0.41
N SER A 65 8.63 -18.71 -0.47
CA SER A 65 7.99 -17.42 -0.20
C SER A 65 6.49 -17.62 -0.01
N LYS A 66 5.92 -16.94 0.98
CA LYS A 66 4.45 -16.80 1.18
C LYS A 66 3.93 -15.40 0.85
N ASP A 67 4.81 -14.54 0.32
CA ASP A 67 4.42 -13.22 -0.19
C ASP A 67 3.74 -13.38 -1.54
N PHE A 68 2.44 -13.01 -1.61
CA PHE A 68 1.59 -13.17 -2.78
C PHE A 68 2.21 -12.55 -4.04
N GLU A 69 2.66 -11.31 -3.96
CA GLU A 69 3.28 -10.62 -5.10
C GLU A 69 4.52 -11.36 -5.60
N THR A 70 5.33 -11.88 -4.68
CA THR A 70 6.53 -12.66 -5.02
C THR A 70 6.18 -13.98 -5.69
N VAL A 71 5.14 -14.68 -5.23
CA VAL A 71 4.70 -15.92 -5.86
C VAL A 71 4.13 -15.64 -7.25
N ILE A 72 3.21 -14.67 -7.36
CA ILE A 72 2.63 -14.22 -8.64
C ILE A 72 3.73 -13.84 -9.63
N ARG A 73 4.72 -13.03 -9.20
CA ARG A 73 5.86 -12.63 -10.04
C ARG A 73 6.61 -13.83 -10.62
N ARG A 74 6.82 -14.87 -9.81
CA ARG A 74 7.60 -16.04 -10.22
C ARG A 74 6.80 -16.91 -11.19
N LEU A 75 5.50 -17.08 -10.95
CA LEU A 75 4.59 -17.76 -11.87
C LEU A 75 4.56 -17.03 -13.22
N ASP A 76 4.30 -15.72 -13.23
CA ASP A 76 4.24 -14.91 -14.46
C ASP A 76 5.57 -14.98 -15.24
N ARG A 77 6.72 -14.91 -14.55
CA ARG A 77 8.04 -15.06 -15.20
C ARG A 77 8.26 -16.45 -15.76
N CYS A 78 7.79 -17.50 -15.07
CA CYS A 78 7.91 -18.87 -15.53
C CYS A 78 7.09 -19.09 -16.81
N ALA A 79 5.83 -18.66 -16.82
CA ALA A 79 4.96 -18.71 -18.01
C ALA A 79 5.60 -17.99 -19.20
N ASN A 80 6.09 -16.76 -18.98
CA ASN A 80 6.78 -15.97 -20.02
C ASN A 80 8.03 -16.68 -20.56
N LEU A 81 8.85 -17.30 -19.71
CA LEU A 81 10.03 -18.05 -20.15
C LEU A 81 9.63 -19.29 -20.95
N LEU A 82 8.66 -20.08 -20.47
CA LEU A 82 8.18 -21.26 -21.17
C LEU A 82 7.66 -20.91 -22.57
N ALA A 83 6.91 -19.81 -22.70
CA ALA A 83 6.43 -19.34 -23.99
C ALA A 83 7.57 -19.05 -24.98
N VAL A 84 8.66 -18.44 -24.52
CA VAL A 84 9.85 -18.13 -25.35
C VAL A 84 10.57 -19.40 -25.81
N TYR A 85 10.66 -20.41 -24.95
CA TYR A 85 11.36 -21.66 -25.26
C TYR A 85 10.48 -22.70 -26.00
N GLY A 86 9.24 -22.35 -26.37
CA GLY A 86 8.32 -23.28 -27.02
C GLY A 86 7.83 -24.39 -26.08
N GLY A 87 7.68 -24.07 -24.80
CA GLY A 87 7.10 -24.95 -23.80
C GLY A 87 5.64 -25.29 -24.10
N ASP A 88 5.13 -26.30 -23.39
CA ASP A 88 3.76 -26.79 -23.56
C ASP A 88 2.74 -25.69 -23.22
N SER A 89 1.83 -25.41 -24.16
CA SER A 89 0.78 -24.39 -24.00
C SER A 89 -0.21 -24.70 -22.87
N GLU A 90 -0.46 -25.98 -22.60
CA GLU A 90 -1.32 -26.40 -21.49
C GLU A 90 -0.68 -26.04 -20.15
N ILE A 91 0.62 -26.33 -19.99
CA ILE A 91 1.38 -25.97 -18.77
C ILE A 91 1.44 -24.45 -18.59
N ILE A 92 1.67 -23.70 -19.67
CA ILE A 92 1.65 -22.22 -19.61
C ILE A 92 0.29 -21.73 -19.12
N GLY A 93 -0.80 -22.23 -19.69
CA GLY A 93 -2.16 -21.87 -19.28
C GLY A 93 -2.47 -22.24 -17.82
N GLN A 94 -1.95 -23.36 -17.33
CA GLN A 94 -2.08 -23.76 -15.92
C GLN A 94 -1.38 -22.76 -14.98
N ILE A 95 -0.15 -22.36 -15.31
CA ILE A 95 0.61 -21.38 -14.51
C ILE A 95 -0.08 -20.00 -14.49
N GLU A 96 -0.61 -19.56 -15.63
CA GLU A 96 -1.35 -18.30 -15.75
C GLU A 96 -2.68 -18.34 -14.96
N ALA A 97 -3.37 -19.48 -14.99
CA ALA A 97 -4.58 -19.70 -14.20
C ALA A 97 -4.28 -19.67 -12.70
N ASP A 98 -3.19 -20.30 -12.26
CA ASP A 98 -2.74 -20.28 -10.86
C ASP A 98 -2.39 -18.87 -10.40
N SER A 99 -1.67 -18.11 -11.23
CA SER A 99 -1.37 -16.70 -10.96
C SER A 99 -2.65 -15.89 -10.76
N THR A 100 -3.66 -16.10 -11.61
CA THR A 100 -4.97 -15.45 -11.51
C THR A 100 -5.75 -15.89 -10.26
N ALA A 101 -5.72 -17.18 -9.92
CA ALA A 101 -6.37 -17.72 -8.72
C ALA A 101 -5.77 -17.11 -7.44
N ILE A 102 -4.44 -16.95 -7.37
CA ILE A 102 -3.76 -16.34 -6.23
C ILE A 102 -4.13 -14.86 -6.08
N ARG A 103 -4.19 -14.10 -7.20
CA ARG A 103 -4.62 -12.68 -7.18
C ARG A 103 -6.04 -12.52 -6.62
N THR A 104 -6.98 -13.30 -7.13
CA THR A 104 -8.38 -13.27 -6.67
C THR A 104 -8.50 -13.75 -5.22
N GLY A 105 -7.76 -14.80 -4.86
CA GLY A 105 -7.70 -15.37 -3.52
C GLY A 105 -7.18 -14.39 -2.46
N LEU A 106 -6.24 -13.50 -2.81
CA LEU A 106 -5.74 -12.46 -1.92
C LEU A 106 -6.85 -11.50 -1.49
N ALA A 107 -7.63 -10.97 -2.43
CA ALA A 107 -8.74 -10.05 -2.14
C ALA A 107 -9.76 -10.69 -1.18
N ALA A 108 -10.15 -11.94 -1.47
CA ALA A 108 -11.07 -12.70 -0.64
C ALA A 108 -10.49 -13.00 0.74
N ALA A 109 -9.19 -13.34 0.83
CA ALA A 109 -8.51 -13.59 2.08
C ALA A 109 -8.49 -12.34 2.98
N ILE A 110 -8.14 -11.18 2.43
CA ILE A 110 -8.16 -9.92 3.18
C ILE A 110 -9.60 -9.63 3.64
N ALA A 111 -10.60 -9.71 2.75
CA ALA A 111 -12.00 -9.44 3.10
C ALA A 111 -12.55 -10.39 4.20
N ARG A 112 -12.04 -11.62 4.27
CA ARG A 112 -12.44 -12.60 5.29
C ARG A 112 -11.71 -12.44 6.61
N LEU A 113 -10.41 -12.13 6.57
CA LEU A 113 -9.54 -12.08 7.74
C LEU A 113 -9.52 -10.72 8.42
N HIS A 114 -9.84 -9.65 7.68
CA HIS A 114 -9.95 -8.32 8.25
C HIS A 114 -10.99 -8.31 9.39
N PRO A 115 -10.75 -7.56 10.47
CA PRO A 115 -11.76 -7.38 11.52
C PRO A 115 -13.11 -6.98 10.91
N ALA A 116 -14.20 -7.44 11.53
CA ALA A 116 -15.54 -7.27 10.94
C ALA A 116 -16.02 -5.80 10.95
N HIS A 117 -15.57 -5.01 11.92
CA HIS A 117 -16.02 -3.64 12.11
C HIS A 117 -14.97 -2.79 12.82
N ALA A 118 -15.05 -1.47 12.64
CA ALA A 118 -14.10 -0.52 13.17
C ALA A 118 -14.06 -0.47 14.72
N TRP A 119 -15.13 -0.90 15.41
CA TRP A 119 -15.14 -0.98 16.90
C TRP A 119 -14.18 -2.02 17.47
N THR A 120 -13.55 -2.84 16.63
CA THR A 120 -12.43 -3.70 17.05
C THR A 120 -11.16 -2.92 17.36
N LEU A 121 -11.04 -1.67 16.89
CA LEU A 121 -10.01 -0.74 17.34
C LEU A 121 -10.47 -0.09 18.63
N ASP A 122 -9.68 -0.24 19.69
CA ASP A 122 -10.01 0.37 20.98
C ASP A 122 -9.85 1.90 20.93
N SER A 123 -10.21 2.59 22.02
CA SER A 123 -10.14 4.06 22.07
C SER A 123 -8.70 4.59 22.03
N GLU A 124 -7.74 3.84 22.56
CA GLU A 124 -6.34 4.23 22.60
C GLU A 124 -5.71 4.07 21.22
N GLU A 125 -5.94 2.93 20.56
CA GLU A 125 -5.51 2.66 19.18
C GLU A 125 -6.03 3.74 18.22
N ARG A 126 -7.31 4.12 18.36
CA ARG A 126 -7.90 5.21 17.57
C ARG A 126 -7.29 6.57 17.89
N ARG A 127 -7.00 6.87 19.15
CA ARG A 127 -6.38 8.15 19.54
C ARG A 127 -4.97 8.25 18.97
N ASN A 128 -4.16 7.22 19.19
CA ASN A 128 -2.77 7.12 18.76
C ASN A 128 -2.64 7.29 17.24
N VAL A 129 -3.42 6.55 16.45
CA VAL A 129 -3.35 6.65 14.98
C VAL A 129 -3.79 8.02 14.50
N ASN A 130 -4.78 8.64 15.14
CA ASN A 130 -5.24 9.98 14.79
C ASN A 130 -4.21 11.06 15.13
N GLU A 131 -3.52 10.93 16.26
CA GLU A 131 -2.41 11.83 16.63
C GLU A 131 -1.26 11.73 15.61
N PHE A 132 -0.90 10.51 15.21
CA PHE A 132 0.10 10.28 14.17
C PHE A 132 -0.33 10.89 12.83
N LEU A 133 -1.55 10.59 12.34
CA LEU A 133 -2.03 11.06 11.04
C LEU A 133 -2.23 12.59 10.99
N ALA A 134 -2.51 13.23 12.12
CA ALA A 134 -2.73 14.68 12.22
C ALA A 134 -1.48 15.52 11.90
N HIS A 135 -0.29 14.92 11.82
CA HIS A 135 0.93 15.61 11.40
C HIS A 135 1.03 15.85 9.89
N PHE A 136 0.25 15.12 9.09
CA PHE A 136 0.42 15.08 7.65
C PHE A 136 -0.71 15.78 6.92
N THR A 137 -0.39 16.48 5.84
CA THR A 137 -1.37 17.11 4.95
C THR A 137 -1.93 16.13 3.93
N SER A 138 -1.13 15.15 3.50
CA SER A 138 -1.50 14.14 2.50
C SER A 138 -1.06 12.75 2.95
N LEU A 139 -1.95 11.78 2.78
CA LEU A 139 -1.78 10.38 3.17
C LEU A 139 -1.77 9.50 1.92
N PHE A 140 -0.71 8.75 1.72
CA PHE A 140 -0.58 7.74 0.68
C PHE A 140 -0.44 6.38 1.33
N THR A 141 -1.00 5.34 0.71
CA THR A 141 -0.80 3.98 1.19
C THR A 141 -0.73 2.96 0.06
N THR A 142 0.06 1.91 0.27
CA THR A 142 0.08 0.69 -0.55
C THR A 142 -0.74 -0.44 0.08
N ASN A 143 -1.34 -0.21 1.25
CA ASN A 143 -2.03 -1.25 2.00
C ASN A 143 -3.44 -1.42 1.44
N TYR A 144 -3.86 -2.67 1.25
CA TYR A 144 -5.18 -2.98 0.70
C TYR A 144 -6.30 -2.98 1.74
N ASP A 145 -5.97 -3.07 3.04
CA ASP A 145 -6.93 -3.21 4.15
C ASP A 145 -7.72 -1.92 4.45
N LEU A 146 -8.61 -1.97 5.45
CA LEU A 146 -9.46 -0.84 5.85
C LEU A 146 -8.96 -0.09 7.09
N LEU A 147 -7.78 -0.39 7.63
CA LEU A 147 -7.34 0.26 8.87
C LEU A 147 -7.19 1.76 8.71
N LEU A 148 -6.60 2.23 7.60
CA LEU A 148 -6.51 3.66 7.31
C LEU A 148 -7.90 4.28 7.11
N TYR A 149 -8.77 3.61 6.36
CA TYR A 149 -10.15 4.04 6.13
C TYR A 149 -10.91 4.21 7.45
N TRP A 150 -10.79 3.25 8.37
CA TRP A 150 -11.42 3.32 9.69
C TRP A 150 -10.82 4.39 10.58
N ALA A 151 -9.48 4.50 10.63
CA ALA A 151 -8.79 5.52 11.40
C ALA A 151 -9.29 6.93 11.03
N VAL A 152 -9.33 7.22 9.73
CA VAL A 152 -9.75 8.53 9.21
C VAL A 152 -11.23 8.81 9.46
N ASN A 153 -12.13 7.85 9.21
CA ASN A 153 -13.57 8.08 9.34
C ASN A 153 -14.02 8.22 10.81
N HIS A 154 -13.28 7.63 11.74
CA HIS A 154 -13.52 7.79 13.18
C HIS A 154 -12.67 8.89 13.82
N ALA A 155 -11.90 9.66 13.03
CA ALA A 155 -11.09 10.74 13.55
C ALA A 155 -11.94 11.90 14.08
N ALA A 156 -11.86 12.16 15.39
CA ALA A 156 -12.47 13.33 16.00
C ALA A 156 -11.71 14.63 15.63
N SER A 157 -10.40 14.53 15.41
CA SER A 157 -9.55 15.67 15.06
C SER A 157 -9.85 16.21 13.66
N GLN A 158 -9.93 17.54 13.54
CA GLN A 158 -10.05 18.21 12.24
C GLN A 158 -8.71 18.26 11.48
N SER A 159 -7.59 18.03 12.15
CA SER A 159 -6.25 18.04 11.54
C SER A 159 -5.94 16.78 10.74
N VAL A 160 -6.64 15.67 11.01
CA VAL A 160 -6.50 14.44 10.23
C VAL A 160 -7.09 14.66 8.84
N PRO A 161 -6.34 14.40 7.74
CA PRO A 161 -6.89 14.48 6.40
C PRO A 161 -8.05 13.48 6.20
N LYS A 162 -9.17 13.96 5.65
CA LYS A 162 -10.41 13.14 5.49
C LYS A 162 -10.86 12.94 4.05
N ASP A 163 -10.38 13.77 3.13
CA ASP A 163 -10.88 13.76 1.76
C ASP A 163 -10.21 12.68 0.92
N ASP A 164 -10.93 11.60 0.63
CA ASP A 164 -10.47 10.50 -0.24
C ASP A 164 -10.85 10.66 -1.72
N GLY A 165 -11.44 11.79 -2.11
CA GLY A 165 -11.85 12.08 -3.48
C GLY A 165 -13.13 11.38 -3.94
N PHE A 166 -13.75 10.54 -3.11
CA PHE A 166 -15.04 9.93 -3.41
C PHE A 166 -16.19 10.85 -3.04
N ARG A 167 -17.18 10.97 -3.92
CA ARG A 167 -18.35 11.85 -3.77
C ARG A 167 -19.61 11.08 -4.11
N GLY A 168 -20.67 11.31 -3.35
CA GLY A 168 -21.96 10.65 -3.58
C GLY A 168 -22.79 10.56 -2.32
N SER A 169 -23.77 9.66 -2.36
CA SER A 169 -24.64 9.31 -1.25
C SER A 169 -24.81 7.79 -1.22
N TYR A 170 -25.38 7.26 -0.14
CA TYR A 170 -25.71 5.85 -0.05
C TYR A 170 -26.72 5.39 -1.12
N ASP A 171 -27.59 6.28 -1.60
CA ASP A 171 -28.58 5.94 -2.64
C ASP A 171 -27.98 5.84 -4.05
N ASN A 172 -26.95 6.66 -4.34
CA ASN A 172 -26.36 6.79 -5.68
C ASN A 172 -24.96 6.18 -5.81
N GLY A 173 -24.44 5.63 -4.71
CA GLY A 173 -23.06 5.17 -4.57
C GLY A 173 -22.06 6.32 -4.48
N PHE A 174 -20.90 6.02 -3.91
CA PHE A 174 -19.75 6.94 -3.85
C PHE A 174 -18.83 6.68 -5.03
N LYS A 175 -18.69 7.68 -5.91
CA LYS A 175 -17.86 7.60 -7.12
C LYS A 175 -16.65 8.52 -6.97
N TRP A 176 -15.48 8.07 -7.39
CA TRP A 176 -14.30 8.92 -7.41
C TRP A 176 -14.50 10.05 -8.41
N ARG A 177 -14.13 11.27 -8.02
CA ARG A 177 -14.10 12.44 -8.89
C ARG A 177 -12.78 13.15 -8.68
N LEU A 178 -12.13 13.52 -9.79
CA LEU A 178 -10.92 14.32 -9.73
C LEU A 178 -11.19 15.60 -8.93
N SER A 179 -10.39 15.83 -7.89
CA SER A 179 -10.52 16.98 -7.00
C SER A 179 -9.16 17.41 -6.46
N ASN A 180 -8.92 18.72 -6.44
CA ASN A 180 -7.74 19.31 -5.80
C ASN A 180 -7.78 19.24 -4.26
N SER A 181 -8.95 18.92 -3.70
CA SER A 181 -9.14 18.78 -2.26
C SER A 181 -8.80 17.39 -1.73
N GLN A 182 -8.66 16.37 -2.59
CA GLN A 182 -8.29 15.01 -2.18
C GLN A 182 -6.96 15.05 -1.41
N LYS A 183 -6.88 14.30 -0.32
CA LYS A 183 -5.72 14.16 0.55
C LYS A 183 -5.33 12.72 0.86
N ILE A 184 -6.18 11.75 0.51
CA ILE A 184 -5.94 10.32 0.78
C ILE A 184 -5.87 9.57 -0.53
N TYR A 185 -4.81 8.78 -0.71
CA TYR A 185 -4.47 8.13 -1.97
C TYR A 185 -4.06 6.67 -1.75
N TYR A 186 -4.86 5.74 -2.29
CA TYR A 186 -4.57 4.30 -2.25
C TYR A 186 -3.83 3.91 -3.53
N LEU A 187 -2.48 3.95 -3.49
CA LEU A 187 -1.60 3.83 -4.66
C LEU A 187 -1.72 2.49 -5.38
N HIS A 188 -2.02 1.43 -4.62
CA HIS A 188 -2.25 0.08 -5.13
C HIS A 188 -3.71 -0.34 -4.99
N GLY A 189 -4.62 0.62 -4.82
CA GLY A 189 -6.01 0.37 -4.53
C GLY A 189 -6.26 -0.18 -3.12
N ALA A 190 -7.48 -0.64 -2.84
CA ALA A 190 -7.88 -1.17 -1.54
C ALA A 190 -9.17 -1.98 -1.65
N ILE A 191 -9.45 -2.86 -0.68
CA ILE A 191 -10.58 -3.81 -0.75
C ILE A 191 -11.97 -3.14 -0.74
N HIS A 192 -12.06 -1.88 -0.32
CA HIS A 192 -13.31 -1.10 -0.39
C HIS A 192 -13.47 -0.34 -1.71
N LEU A 193 -12.48 -0.36 -2.59
CA LEU A 193 -12.52 0.31 -3.88
C LEU A 193 -12.80 -0.72 -4.97
N PHE A 194 -13.63 -0.37 -5.94
CA PHE A 194 -14.03 -1.24 -7.03
C PHE A 194 -14.06 -0.44 -8.32
N GLU A 195 -13.79 -1.08 -9.45
CA GLU A 195 -13.76 -0.41 -10.75
C GLU A 195 -14.77 -1.07 -11.69
N GLU A 196 -15.71 -0.27 -12.19
CA GLU A 196 -16.71 -0.73 -13.17
C GLU A 196 -16.81 0.31 -14.28
N SER A 197 -16.70 -0.13 -15.54
CA SER A 197 -16.81 0.74 -16.72
C SER A 197 -15.91 1.99 -16.66
N SER A 198 -14.65 1.84 -16.22
CA SER A 198 -13.68 2.93 -16.02
C SER A 198 -14.05 3.96 -14.95
N VAL A 199 -15.01 3.65 -14.08
CA VAL A 199 -15.39 4.48 -12.93
C VAL A 199 -15.05 3.73 -11.66
N THR A 200 -14.19 4.33 -10.84
CA THR A 200 -13.88 3.81 -9.51
C THR A 200 -14.99 4.20 -8.52
N THR A 201 -15.52 3.21 -7.83
CA THR A 201 -16.56 3.31 -6.80
C THR A 201 -16.01 2.86 -5.45
N LYS A 202 -16.58 3.39 -4.38
CA LYS A 202 -16.23 3.03 -3.00
C LYS A 202 -17.40 2.32 -2.34
N ALA A 203 -17.16 1.13 -1.78
CA ALA A 203 -18.11 0.44 -0.92
C ALA A 203 -18.47 1.31 0.28
N ALA A 204 -19.75 1.36 0.62
CA ALA A 204 -20.25 2.14 1.73
C ALA A 204 -21.58 1.56 2.21
N ARG A 205 -21.78 1.48 3.52
CA ARG A 205 -23.03 1.01 4.12
C ARG A 205 -23.45 1.94 5.26
N GLN A 206 -24.74 2.28 5.33
CA GLN A 206 -25.26 3.26 6.29
C GLN A 206 -25.09 2.83 7.75
N ASP A 207 -25.13 1.53 8.01
CA ASP A 207 -24.97 0.93 9.34
C ASP A 207 -23.48 0.82 9.79
N GLY A 208 -22.54 1.28 8.96
CA GLY A 208 -21.11 1.26 9.26
C GLY A 208 -20.42 -0.10 9.04
N LEU A 209 -21.15 -1.11 8.58
CA LEU A 209 -20.65 -2.48 8.37
C LEU A 209 -20.15 -2.67 6.92
N ILE A 210 -19.20 -1.82 6.52
CA ILE A 210 -18.61 -1.80 5.17
C ILE A 210 -18.00 -3.16 4.74
N MET A 211 -17.52 -3.97 5.68
CA MET A 211 -16.94 -5.27 5.38
C MET A 211 -17.94 -6.24 4.76
N ASP A 212 -19.20 -6.17 5.18
CA ASP A 212 -20.25 -7.01 4.63
C ASP A 212 -20.58 -6.58 3.19
N GLU A 213 -20.68 -5.28 2.93
CA GLU A 213 -20.83 -4.74 1.57
C GLU A 213 -19.69 -5.22 0.64
N ILE A 214 -18.44 -5.22 1.13
CA ILE A 214 -17.29 -5.72 0.36
C ILE A 214 -17.46 -7.21 0.05
N ARG A 215 -17.89 -8.02 1.03
CA ARG A 215 -18.11 -9.47 0.82
C ARG A 215 -19.23 -9.73 -0.17
N ASP A 216 -20.34 -9.00 -0.06
CA ASP A 216 -21.48 -9.12 -0.97
C ASP A 216 -21.06 -8.79 -2.41
N ARG A 217 -20.28 -7.71 -2.60
CA ARG A 217 -19.74 -7.34 -3.92
C ARG A 217 -18.79 -8.40 -4.48
N ILE A 218 -17.87 -8.93 -3.66
CA ILE A 218 -16.99 -10.04 -4.06
C ILE A 218 -17.79 -11.27 -4.46
N ALA A 219 -18.85 -11.62 -3.70
CA ALA A 219 -19.73 -12.74 -4.01
C ALA A 219 -20.47 -12.56 -5.35
N LEU A 220 -20.79 -11.31 -5.71
CA LEU A 220 -21.36 -10.93 -7.01
C LEU A 220 -20.31 -10.83 -8.14
N GLN A 221 -19.11 -11.38 -7.96
CA GLN A 221 -18.00 -11.33 -8.93
C GLN A 221 -17.55 -9.90 -9.26
N GLN A 222 -17.80 -8.94 -8.37
CA GLN A 222 -17.20 -7.62 -8.46
C GLN A 222 -15.87 -7.64 -7.72
N HIS A 223 -14.77 -7.53 -8.46
CA HIS A 223 -13.45 -7.61 -7.87
C HIS A 223 -13.01 -6.23 -7.34
N PRO A 224 -12.45 -6.17 -6.12
CA PRO A 224 -11.85 -4.94 -5.63
C PRO A 224 -10.72 -4.47 -6.54
N LEU A 225 -10.58 -3.15 -6.66
CA LEU A 225 -9.45 -2.50 -7.30
C LEU A 225 -8.24 -2.67 -6.39
N ILE A 226 -7.43 -3.68 -6.68
CA ILE A 226 -6.13 -3.91 -6.04
C ILE A 226 -5.07 -4.22 -7.10
N VAL A 227 -3.88 -3.66 -6.92
CA VAL A 227 -2.71 -3.88 -7.78
C VAL A 227 -1.89 -5.00 -7.15
N THR A 228 -1.99 -6.21 -7.71
CA THR A 228 -1.40 -7.44 -7.16
C THR A 228 -0.34 -8.04 -8.07
N GLU A 229 -0.02 -7.34 -9.15
CA GLU A 229 0.96 -7.73 -10.15
C GLU A 229 2.34 -7.89 -9.50
N GLY A 230 3.05 -8.94 -9.91
CA GLY A 230 4.25 -9.34 -9.21
C GLY A 230 5.47 -8.44 -9.46
N SER A 231 5.49 -7.68 -10.56
CA SER A 231 6.62 -6.83 -10.95
C SER A 231 6.26 -5.35 -10.96
N SER A 232 7.24 -4.49 -10.67
CA SER A 232 7.01 -3.03 -10.69
C SER A 232 6.57 -2.49 -12.06
N ILE A 233 6.90 -3.17 -13.16
CA ILE A 233 6.49 -2.76 -14.51
C ILE A 233 5.01 -3.10 -14.70
N ASP A 234 4.61 -4.31 -14.36
CA ASP A 234 3.23 -4.77 -14.51
C ASP A 234 2.28 -3.99 -13.58
N LYS A 235 2.72 -3.73 -12.34
CA LYS A 235 1.99 -2.83 -11.43
C LYS A 235 1.79 -1.44 -12.05
N ARG A 236 2.80 -0.93 -12.75
CA ARG A 236 2.71 0.39 -13.41
C ARG A 236 1.69 0.37 -14.55
N VAL A 237 1.68 -0.69 -15.37
CA VAL A 237 0.67 -0.86 -16.43
C VAL A 237 -0.73 -0.89 -15.83
N ARG A 238 -0.97 -1.68 -14.77
CA ARG A 238 -2.26 -1.73 -14.09
C ARG A 238 -2.69 -0.37 -13.53
N ILE A 239 -1.75 0.41 -12.98
CA ILE A 239 -2.01 1.77 -12.51
C ILE A 239 -2.45 2.69 -13.65
N GLU A 240 -1.84 2.57 -14.84
CA GLU A 240 -2.15 3.38 -16.03
C GLU A 240 -3.54 3.09 -16.62
N GLU A 241 -4.05 1.88 -16.43
CA GLU A 241 -5.41 1.49 -16.87
C GLU A 241 -6.52 2.10 -16.00
N SER A 242 -6.23 2.41 -14.74
CA SER A 242 -7.20 2.99 -13.81
C SER A 242 -7.00 4.49 -13.66
N LYS A 243 -8.04 5.27 -13.98
CA LYS A 243 -8.02 6.74 -13.80
C LYS A 243 -7.75 7.15 -12.35
N TYR A 244 -8.29 6.40 -11.40
CA TYR A 244 -8.08 6.64 -9.97
C TYR A 244 -6.63 6.39 -9.56
N LEU A 245 -6.09 5.22 -9.92
CA LEU A 245 -4.72 4.84 -9.55
C LEU A 245 -3.70 5.75 -10.24
N SER A 246 -3.90 6.07 -11.52
CA SER A 246 -3.10 7.04 -12.26
C SER A 246 -3.06 8.39 -11.55
N ASN A 247 -4.21 8.93 -11.14
CA ASN A 247 -4.23 10.16 -10.34
C ASN A 247 -3.47 10.01 -9.01
N CYS A 248 -3.65 8.91 -8.27
CA CYS A 248 -2.90 8.69 -7.02
C CYS A 248 -1.39 8.69 -7.24
N TYR A 249 -0.93 8.03 -8.31
CA TYR A 249 0.46 7.98 -8.73
C TYR A 249 1.01 9.36 -9.12
N ASP A 250 0.24 10.16 -9.87
CA ASP A 250 0.62 11.51 -10.27
C ASP A 250 0.68 12.48 -9.08
N GLN A 251 -0.23 12.33 -8.12
CA GLN A 251 -0.24 13.11 -6.89
C GLN A 251 0.98 12.81 -6.01
N LEU A 252 1.44 11.54 -5.98
CA LEU A 252 2.70 11.18 -5.31
C LEU A 252 3.90 11.89 -5.97
N GLY A 253 3.94 11.92 -7.31
CA GLY A 253 4.99 12.64 -8.05
C GLY A 253 4.96 14.15 -7.86
N SER A 254 3.76 14.71 -7.67
CA SER A 254 3.55 16.15 -7.50
C SER A 254 3.81 16.65 -6.09
N LEU A 255 4.21 15.78 -5.17
CA LEU A 255 4.56 16.17 -3.81
C LEU A 255 5.74 17.13 -3.77
N SER A 256 5.68 18.02 -2.78
CA SER A 256 6.77 18.88 -2.38
C SER A 256 7.01 18.79 -0.88
N GLY A 257 8.20 19.21 -0.43
CA GLY A 257 8.52 19.26 0.98
C GLY A 257 9.03 17.95 1.57
N ALA A 258 8.53 17.60 2.76
CA ALA A 258 8.97 16.43 3.51
C ALA A 258 8.05 15.22 3.29
N LEU A 259 8.62 14.11 2.84
CA LEU A 259 7.93 12.82 2.74
C LEU A 259 8.40 11.88 3.86
N PHE A 260 7.45 11.36 4.62
CA PHE A 260 7.66 10.25 5.56
C PHE A 260 7.30 8.95 4.86
N ILE A 261 8.18 7.96 4.89
CA ILE A 261 7.87 6.58 4.52
C ILE A 261 7.81 5.78 5.81
N HIS A 262 6.62 5.26 6.13
CA HIS A 262 6.36 4.53 7.37
C HIS A 262 5.96 3.08 7.09
N GLY A 263 6.67 2.13 7.67
CA GLY A 263 6.34 0.71 7.58
C GLY A 263 6.54 0.09 6.18
N SER A 264 7.29 0.73 5.28
CA SER A 264 7.61 0.16 3.96
C SER A 264 8.89 -0.68 4.02
N SER A 265 8.92 -1.78 3.26
CA SER A 265 10.13 -2.58 3.03
C SER A 265 11.09 -1.93 2.02
N LEU A 266 10.66 -0.86 1.34
CA LEU A 266 11.36 -0.25 0.20
C LEU A 266 11.73 -1.26 -0.91
N SER A 267 10.95 -2.33 -1.05
CA SER A 267 11.25 -3.42 -1.97
C SER A 267 11.25 -2.95 -3.43
N SER A 268 11.98 -3.68 -4.28
CA SER A 268 11.99 -3.41 -5.73
C SER A 268 10.64 -3.66 -6.43
N ASN A 269 9.69 -4.34 -5.78
CA ASN A 269 8.35 -4.55 -6.35
C ASN A 269 7.62 -3.21 -6.53
N ASP A 270 7.95 -2.21 -5.70
CA ASP A 270 7.32 -0.90 -5.70
C ASP A 270 8.23 0.20 -6.28
N GLU A 271 9.20 -0.19 -7.13
CA GLU A 271 10.17 0.74 -7.71
C GLU A 271 9.52 1.91 -8.45
N HIS A 272 8.40 1.66 -9.12
CA HIS A 272 7.60 2.67 -9.80
C HIS A 272 7.20 3.82 -8.86
N LEU A 273 6.84 3.55 -7.61
CA LEU A 273 6.52 4.59 -6.63
C LEU A 273 7.78 5.39 -6.23
N PHE A 274 8.90 4.70 -6.03
CA PHE A 274 10.17 5.37 -5.68
C PHE A 274 10.77 6.15 -6.86
N ASN A 275 10.42 5.82 -8.09
CA ASN A 275 10.76 6.62 -9.27
C ASN A 275 10.12 8.01 -9.22
N GLN A 276 8.90 8.15 -8.68
CA GLN A 276 8.27 9.47 -8.47
C GLN A 276 9.04 10.34 -7.47
N ILE A 277 9.70 9.73 -6.49
CA ILE A 277 10.51 10.43 -5.49
C ILE A 277 11.89 10.80 -6.05
N THR A 278 12.41 10.01 -7.01
CA THR A 278 13.79 10.16 -7.52
C THR A 278 13.90 10.82 -8.89
N ARG A 279 12.80 11.06 -9.61
CA ARG A 279 12.76 11.84 -10.87
C ARG A 279 13.31 13.24 -10.68
N GLU A 280 13.85 13.90 -11.70
CA GLU A 280 14.49 15.22 -11.64
C GLU A 280 13.56 16.34 -11.11
N GLU A 281 12.29 16.28 -11.46
CA GLU A 281 11.30 17.32 -11.19
C GLU A 281 10.59 17.14 -9.84
N SER A 282 10.95 16.12 -9.06
CA SER A 282 10.34 15.89 -7.75
C SER A 282 10.53 17.11 -6.84
N GLY A 283 9.44 17.58 -6.22
CA GLY A 283 9.48 18.68 -5.25
C GLY A 283 9.90 18.24 -3.85
N ILE A 284 10.08 16.93 -3.62
CA ILE A 284 10.46 16.37 -2.32
C ILE A 284 11.91 16.74 -2.03
N THR A 285 12.12 17.41 -0.90
CA THR A 285 13.44 17.90 -0.45
C THR A 285 14.00 17.04 0.69
N THR A 286 13.11 16.46 1.50
CA THR A 286 13.48 15.71 2.70
C THR A 286 12.73 14.38 2.75
N LEU A 287 13.45 13.31 3.05
CA LEU A 287 12.91 11.96 3.17
C LEU A 287 13.17 11.43 4.58
N PHE A 288 12.11 11.09 5.30
CA PHE A 288 12.15 10.42 6.60
C PHE A 288 11.73 8.97 6.43
N VAL A 289 12.61 8.02 6.74
CA VAL A 289 12.32 6.59 6.59
C VAL A 289 12.24 5.93 7.96
N SER A 290 11.10 5.31 8.26
CA SER A 290 10.96 4.53 9.49
C SER A 290 11.84 3.28 9.41
N VAL A 291 12.57 3.00 10.47
CA VAL A 291 13.29 1.74 10.65
C VAL A 291 12.84 1.08 11.96
N ARG A 292 12.81 -0.24 11.98
CA ARG A 292 12.64 -1.01 13.21
C ARG A 292 13.94 -1.77 13.47
N PRO A 293 14.48 -1.75 14.71
CA PRO A 293 15.65 -2.55 15.05
C PRO A 293 15.45 -4.01 14.67
N GLY A 294 16.40 -4.60 13.94
CA GLY A 294 16.33 -5.99 13.53
C GLY A 294 16.97 -6.28 12.18
N SER A 295 16.66 -7.45 11.62
CA SER A 295 17.33 -8.00 10.43
C SER A 295 17.10 -7.19 9.15
N SER A 296 16.00 -6.45 9.05
CA SER A 296 15.67 -5.65 7.86
C SER A 296 16.19 -4.21 7.90
N GLU A 297 16.62 -3.71 9.07
CA GLU A 297 17.04 -2.30 9.22
C GLU A 297 18.18 -1.94 8.26
N ALA A 298 19.23 -2.76 8.21
CA ALA A 298 20.38 -2.51 7.35
C ALA A 298 19.98 -2.45 5.87
N GLN A 299 19.07 -3.34 5.44
CA GLN A 299 18.57 -3.39 4.07
C GLN A 299 17.76 -2.13 3.73
N ILE A 300 16.87 -1.70 4.62
CA ILE A 300 16.08 -0.46 4.46
C ILE A 300 16.99 0.76 4.36
N ARG A 301 18.01 0.86 5.22
CA ARG A 301 18.98 1.97 5.18
C ARG A 301 19.76 2.02 3.88
N VAL A 302 20.29 0.88 3.43
CA VAL A 302 21.00 0.78 2.14
C VAL A 302 20.08 1.24 1.01
N ARG A 303 18.85 0.72 0.98
CA ARG A 303 17.88 1.06 -0.04
C ARG A 303 17.52 2.55 -0.06
N ALA A 304 17.28 3.15 1.10
CA ALA A 304 17.00 4.58 1.21
C ALA A 304 18.19 5.45 0.76
N HIS A 305 19.43 5.04 1.06
CA HIS A 305 20.62 5.70 0.54
C HIS A 305 20.72 5.58 -0.99
N ASP A 306 20.36 4.43 -1.56
CA ASP A 306 20.34 4.25 -3.01
C ASP A 306 19.30 5.12 -3.69
N LEU A 307 18.13 5.35 -3.07
CA LEU A 307 17.16 6.34 -3.55
C LEU A 307 17.75 7.76 -3.56
N SER A 308 18.44 8.16 -2.49
CA SER A 308 19.12 9.47 -2.43
C SER A 308 20.21 9.62 -3.50
N LYS A 309 20.98 8.56 -3.78
CA LYS A 309 21.96 8.54 -4.87
C LYS A 309 21.29 8.61 -6.24
N LYS A 310 20.22 7.83 -6.45
CA LYS A 310 19.46 7.78 -7.70
C LYS A 310 18.84 9.14 -8.03
N ARG A 311 18.32 9.85 -7.03
CA ARG A 311 17.87 11.25 -7.18
C ARG A 311 18.97 12.14 -7.75
N ARG A 312 20.19 12.04 -7.21
CA ARG A 312 21.34 12.85 -7.67
C ARG A 312 21.78 12.45 -9.08
N SER A 313 21.82 11.16 -9.40
CA SER A 313 22.19 10.70 -10.75
C SER A 313 21.18 11.13 -11.81
N ASN A 314 19.91 11.26 -11.42
CA ASN A 314 18.84 11.78 -12.27
C ASN A 314 18.85 13.32 -12.39
N GLY A 315 19.84 14.03 -11.84
CA GLY A 315 19.92 15.50 -11.90
C GLY A 315 19.03 16.25 -10.90
N GLY A 316 18.28 15.53 -10.05
CA GLY A 316 17.37 16.14 -9.10
C GLY A 316 18.05 16.73 -7.86
N THR A 317 17.36 17.66 -7.19
CA THR A 317 17.81 18.25 -5.92
C THR A 317 18.13 17.16 -4.88
N PRO A 318 19.31 17.20 -4.23
CA PRO A 318 19.71 16.18 -3.25
C PRO A 318 18.70 16.02 -2.11
N LEU A 319 18.25 14.79 -1.86
CA LEU A 319 17.38 14.47 -0.73
C LEU A 319 18.16 14.54 0.59
N LYS A 320 17.62 15.30 1.55
CA LYS A 320 18.00 15.19 2.97
C LYS A 320 17.37 13.92 3.53
N LEU A 321 18.20 12.92 3.83
CA LEU A 321 17.74 11.61 4.29
C LEU A 321 17.90 11.47 5.80
N HIS A 322 16.80 11.18 6.48
CA HIS A 322 16.74 10.94 7.92
C HIS A 322 16.06 9.59 8.19
N PHE A 323 16.46 8.96 9.30
CA PHE A 323 15.84 7.73 9.78
C PHE A 323 15.24 7.97 11.16
N TYR A 324 14.09 7.37 11.42
CA TYR A 324 13.46 7.42 12.74
C TYR A 324 12.98 6.03 13.16
N ASP A 325 12.91 5.80 14.46
CA ASP A 325 12.40 4.55 15.01
C ASP A 325 10.88 4.44 14.81
N ALA A 326 10.45 3.40 14.11
CA ALA A 326 9.05 3.14 13.83
C ALA A 326 8.22 2.93 15.11
N GLU A 327 8.80 2.36 16.18
CA GLU A 327 8.07 2.10 17.43
C GLU A 327 7.82 3.38 18.21
N SER A 328 8.77 4.32 18.19
CA SER A 328 8.61 5.64 18.81
C SER A 328 7.49 6.50 18.22
N ALA A 329 6.92 6.11 17.07
CA ALA A 329 5.78 6.79 16.47
C ALA A 329 4.44 6.45 17.16
N HIS A 330 4.40 5.37 17.95
CA HIS A 330 3.21 4.92 18.67
C HIS A 330 1.94 4.93 17.82
N VAL A 331 2.03 4.45 16.58
CA VAL A 331 0.93 4.59 15.60
C VAL A 331 -0.35 3.91 16.09
N TRP A 332 -0.22 2.75 16.73
CA TRP A 332 -1.35 2.02 17.30
C TRP A 332 -1.24 1.87 18.82
N ARG A 333 -0.03 1.70 19.37
CA ARG A 333 0.22 1.42 20.79
C ARG A 333 1.47 2.12 21.29
#